data_AF-A0A7H4MXG3-F1
#
_entry.id   AF-A0A7H4MXG3-F1
#
_cell.length_a   1.000
_cell.length_b   1.000
_cell.length_c   1.000
_cell.angle_alpha   90.00
_cell.angle_beta   90.00
_cell.angle_gamma   90.00
#
_symmetry.space_group_name_H-M   'P 1'
#
loop_
_entity.id
_entity.type
_entity.pdbx_description
1 polymer ?
#
loop_
_entity_poly.entity_id
_entity_poly.type
_entity_poly.pdbx_seq_one_letter_code
_entity_poly.pdbx_strand_id
1 'polypeptide(L)'
;MVNSWDHAGMRATGSHEVVLNNVRVAAEHAVDVWPADAPPAPDAEQFRLFANRHTALLAAIYDSIARAARDWLVTWLGTRIPGSLGQPLSSLPRVQEKVGQIDGWLLVNRGLLEKAAQLGFSAIEANLAKVTITDNAIQAVNLALELTGNHGLSRQNPLERHYRNVLCGRVHTPQSDSAWLAAGKHAFQKKG
;
A
#
# COMPACT_ATOMS: atom_id res chain seq x y z
N MET A 1 -1.61 -6.37 27.68
CA MET A 1 -1.53 -6.57 26.22
C MET A 1 -1.94 -8.01 25.96
N VAL A 2 -2.96 -8.22 25.12
CA VAL A 2 -3.43 -9.57 24.76
C VAL A 2 -2.72 -10.00 23.49
N ASN A 3 -2.13 -11.20 23.47
CA ASN A 3 -1.42 -11.70 22.29
C ASN A 3 -2.42 -12.19 21.22
N SER A 4 -2.95 -11.25 20.43
CA SER A 4 -4.00 -11.48 19.43
C SER A 4 -3.50 -11.52 17.98
N TRP A 5 -2.19 -11.47 17.73
CA TRP A 5 -1.64 -11.33 16.38
C TRP A 5 -1.53 -12.68 15.67
N ASP A 6 -2.52 -13.00 14.85
CA ASP A 6 -2.53 -14.17 13.95
C ASP A 6 -3.00 -13.75 12.54
N HIS A 7 -2.09 -13.15 11.77
CA HIS A 7 -2.38 -12.60 10.45
C HIS A 7 -1.74 -13.40 9.32
N ALA A 8 -2.41 -13.45 8.16
CA ALA A 8 -1.89 -14.10 6.97
C ALA A 8 -0.61 -13.42 6.43
N GLY A 9 -0.60 -12.09 6.38
CA GLY A 9 0.52 -11.27 5.91
C GLY A 9 1.16 -10.47 7.04
N MET A 10 2.32 -9.87 6.76
CA MET A 10 3.06 -9.02 7.71
C MET A 10 3.36 -9.74 9.05
N ARG A 11 3.54 -11.06 9.03
CA ARG A 11 3.67 -11.90 10.23
C ARG A 11 4.83 -11.54 11.18
N ALA A 12 5.81 -10.78 10.71
CA ALA A 12 6.93 -10.29 11.52
C ALA A 12 6.63 -8.94 12.23
N THR A 13 5.48 -8.33 11.97
CA THR A 13 4.95 -7.19 12.74
C THR A 13 4.07 -7.69 13.89
N GLY A 14 3.48 -6.79 14.68
CA GLY A 14 2.51 -7.14 15.70
C GLY A 14 1.49 -6.04 15.93
N SER A 15 0.21 -6.41 15.92
CA SER A 15 -0.91 -5.56 16.37
C SER A 15 -1.65 -6.31 17.46
N HIS A 16 -1.58 -5.78 18.67
CA HIS A 16 -2.14 -6.41 19.87
C HIS A 16 -3.23 -5.54 20.47
N GLU A 17 -4.20 -6.19 21.10
CA GLU A 17 -5.21 -5.50 21.88
C GLU A 17 -4.61 -4.92 23.16
N VAL A 18 -4.97 -3.67 23.45
CA VAL A 18 -4.64 -2.95 24.68
C VAL A 18 -5.95 -2.56 25.37
N VAL A 19 -6.12 -3.04 26.61
CA VAL A 19 -7.27 -2.71 27.46
C VAL A 19 -6.84 -1.67 28.48
N LEU A 20 -7.46 -0.50 28.46
CA LEU A 20 -7.19 0.62 29.38
C LEU A 20 -8.37 0.75 30.36
N ASN A 21 -8.17 0.31 31.61
CA ASN A 21 -9.20 0.37 32.65
C ASN A 21 -8.89 1.49 33.65
N ASN A 22 -9.69 2.56 33.65
CA ASN A 22 -9.55 3.70 34.55
C ASN A 22 -8.12 4.30 34.59
N VAL A 23 -7.42 4.28 33.46
CA VAL A 23 -6.06 4.82 33.34
C VAL A 23 -6.13 6.34 33.39
N ARG A 24 -5.46 6.94 34.38
CA ARG A 24 -5.31 8.40 34.47
C ARG A 24 -4.09 8.83 33.67
N VAL A 25 -4.27 9.83 32.82
CA VAL A 25 -3.19 10.46 32.05
C VAL A 25 -3.09 11.91 32.47
N ALA A 26 -1.88 12.37 32.76
CA ALA A 26 -1.63 13.74 33.16
C ALA A 26 -1.85 14.70 31.98
N ALA A 27 -2.37 15.91 32.25
CA ALA A 27 -2.77 16.84 31.20
C ALA A 27 -1.59 17.27 30.31
N GLU A 28 -0.39 17.32 30.87
CA GLU A 28 0.86 17.61 30.19
C GLU A 28 1.29 16.53 29.18
N HIS A 29 0.65 15.37 29.15
CA HIS A 29 0.86 14.32 28.14
C HIS A 29 -0.13 14.40 26.97
N ALA A 30 -1.10 15.33 27.02
CA ALA A 30 -2.02 15.52 25.91
C ALA A 30 -1.32 16.25 24.75
N VAL A 31 -1.47 15.69 23.54
CA VAL A 31 -0.94 16.25 22.28
C VAL A 31 -2.10 16.58 21.36
N ASP A 32 -1.95 17.62 20.54
CA ASP A 32 -2.94 18.04 19.54
C ASP A 32 -4.36 18.20 20.14
N VAL A 33 -4.48 19.01 21.20
CA VAL A 33 -5.76 19.23 21.90
C VAL A 33 -6.52 20.41 21.28
N TRP A 34 -7.83 20.26 21.10
CA TRP A 34 -8.73 21.33 20.69
C TRP A 34 -10.09 21.20 21.42
N PRO A 35 -10.86 22.29 21.54
CA PRO A 35 -12.23 22.23 22.05
C PRO A 35 -13.09 21.30 21.19
N ALA A 36 -13.90 20.46 21.84
CA ALA A 36 -14.70 19.43 21.13
C ALA A 36 -15.70 20.02 20.13
N ASP A 37 -16.19 21.24 20.38
CA ASP A 37 -17.11 22.01 19.54
C ASP A 37 -16.42 22.85 18.47
N ALA A 38 -15.10 22.95 18.50
CA ALA A 38 -14.30 23.70 17.54
C ALA A 38 -13.11 22.86 17.01
N PRO A 39 -13.38 21.73 16.31
CA PRO A 39 -12.33 20.94 15.70
C PRO A 39 -11.62 21.72 14.58
N PRO A 40 -10.35 21.44 14.29
CA PRO A 40 -9.66 22.07 13.17
C PRO A 40 -10.34 21.74 11.84
N ALA A 41 -10.23 22.65 10.88
CA ALA A 41 -10.75 22.43 9.54
C ALA A 41 -10.17 21.15 8.91
N PRO A 42 -10.93 20.38 8.11
CA PRO A 42 -10.45 19.13 7.51
C PRO A 42 -9.17 19.25 6.67
N ASP A 43 -8.88 20.44 6.14
CA ASP A 43 -7.70 20.78 5.34
C ASP A 43 -6.64 21.57 6.11
N ALA A 44 -6.80 21.71 7.43
CA ALA A 44 -5.81 22.36 8.28
C ALA A 44 -4.41 21.78 8.06
N GLU A 45 -3.39 22.63 8.16
CA GLU A 45 -2.03 22.29 7.75
C GLU A 45 -1.49 21.04 8.45
N GLN A 46 -1.78 20.86 9.75
CA GLN A 46 -1.36 19.65 10.47
C GLN A 46 -1.93 18.35 9.86
N PHE A 47 -3.18 18.35 9.41
CA PHE A 47 -3.80 17.17 8.79
C PHE A 47 -3.25 16.93 7.39
N ARG A 48 -2.99 18.01 6.64
CA ARG A 48 -2.32 17.93 5.33
C ARG A 48 -0.92 17.33 5.46
N LEU A 49 -0.12 17.83 6.41
CA LEU A 49 1.24 17.34 6.68
C LEU A 49 1.23 15.88 7.14
N PHE A 50 0.32 15.52 8.05
CA PHE A 50 0.13 14.14 8.50
C PHE A 50 -0.21 13.24 7.33
N ALA A 51 -1.23 13.57 6.53
CA ALA A 51 -1.67 12.75 5.40
C ALA A 51 -0.53 12.54 4.38
N ASN A 52 0.23 13.58 4.02
CA ASN A 52 1.35 13.44 3.10
C ASN A 52 2.46 12.53 3.65
N ARG A 53 2.89 12.75 4.90
CA ARG A 53 3.93 11.93 5.55
C ARG A 53 3.47 10.48 5.70
N HIS A 54 2.22 10.29 6.10
CA HIS A 54 1.61 8.99 6.25
C HIS A 54 1.57 8.24 4.91
N THR A 55 1.13 8.90 3.83
CA THR A 55 1.17 8.33 2.48
C THR A 55 2.60 8.00 2.05
N ALA A 56 3.54 8.92 2.22
CA ALA A 56 4.93 8.73 1.81
C ALA A 56 5.59 7.54 2.53
N LEU A 57 5.35 7.37 3.84
CA LEU A 57 5.97 6.30 4.64
C LEU A 57 5.22 4.97 4.52
N LEU A 58 3.89 5.00 4.66
CA LEU A 58 3.10 3.77 4.73
C LEU A 58 2.89 3.14 3.36
N ALA A 59 2.58 3.94 2.33
CA ALA A 59 2.37 3.43 0.99
C ALA A 59 3.68 2.93 0.36
N ALA A 60 4.83 3.49 0.75
CA ALA A 60 6.14 3.03 0.30
C ALA A 60 6.44 1.58 0.74
N ILE A 61 5.92 1.12 1.88
CA ILE A 61 6.07 -0.27 2.32
C ILE A 61 5.41 -1.22 1.31
N TYR A 62 4.20 -0.90 0.86
CA TYR A 62 3.44 -1.72 -0.07
C TYR A 62 3.97 -1.65 -1.49
N ASP A 63 4.38 -0.46 -1.94
CA ASP A 63 5.10 -0.29 -3.20
C ASP A 63 6.40 -1.11 -3.21
N SER A 64 7.16 -1.11 -2.11
CA SER A 64 8.41 -1.89 -1.98
C SER A 64 8.16 -3.40 -2.04
N ILE A 65 7.05 -3.89 -1.48
CA ILE A 65 6.65 -5.29 -1.63
C ILE A 65 6.40 -5.64 -3.10
N ALA A 66 5.71 -4.77 -3.84
CA ALA A 66 5.45 -4.98 -5.26
C ALA A 66 6.72 -4.90 -6.12
N ARG A 67 7.65 -3.97 -5.81
CA ARG A 67 8.97 -3.91 -6.46
C ARG A 67 9.78 -5.19 -6.22
N ALA A 68 9.84 -5.67 -4.98
CA ALA A 68 10.54 -6.92 -4.66
C ALA A 68 9.93 -8.12 -5.41
N ALA A 69 8.61 -8.19 -5.50
CA ALA A 69 7.91 -9.22 -6.28
C ALA A 69 8.23 -9.13 -7.78
N ARG A 70 8.23 -7.90 -8.34
CA ARG A 70 8.57 -7.63 -9.73
C ARG A 70 10.02 -8.01 -10.05
N ASP A 71 10.97 -7.65 -9.21
CA ASP A 71 12.38 -7.95 -9.46
C ASP A 71 12.65 -9.44 -9.43
N TRP A 72 12.07 -10.14 -8.45
CA TRP A 72 12.11 -11.60 -8.42
C TRP A 72 11.47 -12.22 -9.68
N LEU A 73 10.30 -11.73 -10.08
CA LEU A 73 9.58 -12.21 -11.27
C LEU A 73 10.44 -12.05 -12.53
N VAL A 74 11.05 -10.89 -12.76
CA VAL A 74 11.88 -10.64 -13.95
C VAL A 74 13.08 -11.58 -13.99
N THR A 75 13.75 -11.79 -12.86
CA THR A 75 14.84 -12.78 -12.76
C THR A 75 14.35 -14.19 -13.07
N TRP A 76 13.21 -14.60 -12.51
CA TRP A 76 12.63 -15.93 -12.72
C TRP A 76 12.23 -16.16 -14.18
N LEU A 77 11.56 -15.20 -14.81
CA LEU A 77 11.15 -15.28 -16.22
C LEU A 77 12.33 -15.31 -17.18
N GLY A 78 13.42 -14.60 -16.86
CA GLY A 78 14.64 -14.57 -17.66
C GLY A 78 15.48 -15.85 -17.59
N THR A 79 15.25 -16.69 -16.57
CA THR A 79 16.04 -17.91 -16.32
C THR A 79 15.25 -19.19 -16.56
N ARG A 80 13.91 -19.14 -16.47
CA ARG A 80 13.06 -20.32 -16.65
C ARG A 80 12.92 -20.68 -18.13
N ILE A 81 13.47 -21.82 -18.51
CA ILE A 81 13.35 -22.40 -19.85
C ILE A 81 12.47 -23.67 -19.76
N PRO A 82 11.20 -23.63 -20.22
CA PRO A 82 10.39 -24.83 -20.36
C PRO A 82 10.91 -25.72 -21.50
N GLY A 83 10.90 -27.04 -21.32
CA GLY A 83 11.39 -27.99 -22.32
C GLY A 83 10.64 -27.91 -23.66
N SER A 84 9.35 -27.58 -23.64
CA SER A 84 8.53 -27.39 -24.85
C SER A 84 8.83 -26.08 -25.61
N LEU A 85 9.44 -25.10 -24.95
CA LEU A 85 9.69 -23.77 -25.50
C LEU A 85 11.13 -23.60 -25.98
N GLY A 86 12.11 -24.18 -25.28
CA GLY A 86 13.54 -24.13 -25.66
C GLY A 86 14.24 -22.79 -25.47
N GLN A 87 13.54 -21.77 -24.96
CA GLN A 87 14.04 -20.43 -24.66
C GLN A 87 13.42 -19.89 -23.36
N PRO A 88 13.98 -18.84 -22.74
CA PRO A 88 13.43 -18.27 -21.52
C PRO A 88 12.00 -17.76 -21.70
N LEU A 89 11.18 -17.85 -20.65
CA LEU A 89 9.82 -17.31 -20.66
C LEU A 89 9.76 -15.82 -21.03
N SER A 90 10.81 -15.05 -20.70
CA SER A 90 10.94 -13.64 -21.05
C SER A 90 10.98 -13.36 -22.56
N SER A 91 11.19 -14.37 -23.42
CA SER A 91 11.14 -14.19 -24.87
C SER A 91 9.71 -14.08 -25.43
N LEU A 92 8.69 -14.47 -24.64
CA LEU A 92 7.31 -14.48 -25.09
C LEU A 92 6.73 -13.05 -25.06
N PRO A 93 6.14 -12.54 -26.17
CA PRO A 93 5.56 -11.20 -26.20
C PRO A 93 4.51 -10.95 -25.11
N ARG A 94 3.69 -11.97 -24.81
CA ARG A 94 2.68 -11.88 -23.75
C ARG A 94 3.31 -11.69 -22.36
N VAL A 95 4.46 -12.31 -22.10
CA VAL A 95 5.18 -12.14 -20.83
C VAL A 95 5.75 -10.72 -20.74
N GLN A 96 6.34 -10.22 -21.82
CA GLN A 96 6.87 -8.86 -21.89
C GLN A 96 5.79 -7.79 -21.69
N GLU A 97 4.62 -7.96 -22.34
CA GLU A 97 3.45 -7.10 -22.17
C GLU A 97 3.01 -7.03 -20.70
N LYS A 98 2.90 -8.17 -20.03
CA LYS A 98 2.46 -8.22 -18.63
C LYS A 98 3.49 -7.65 -17.67
N VAL A 99 4.79 -7.85 -17.91
CA VAL A 99 5.84 -7.18 -17.12
C VAL A 99 5.79 -5.66 -17.34
N GLY A 100 5.57 -5.21 -18.57
CA GLY A 100 5.35 -3.79 -18.87
C GLY A 100 4.14 -3.20 -18.15
N GLN A 101 3.05 -3.97 -18.01
CA GLN A 101 1.87 -3.57 -17.24
C GLN A 101 2.21 -3.37 -15.75
N ILE A 102 3.01 -4.27 -15.16
CA ILE A 102 3.53 -4.12 -13.78
C ILE A 102 4.35 -2.83 -13.65
N ASP A 103 5.29 -2.62 -14.57
CA ASP A 103 6.18 -1.46 -14.53
C ASP A 103 5.38 -0.14 -14.71
N GLY A 104 4.27 -0.17 -15.46
CA GLY A 104 3.34 0.96 -15.57
C GLY A 104 2.69 1.34 -14.23
N TRP A 105 2.21 0.35 -13.46
CA TRP A 105 1.67 0.61 -12.11
C TRP A 105 2.75 1.13 -11.15
N LEU A 106 3.95 0.55 -11.16
CA LEU A 106 5.06 0.97 -10.32
C LEU A 106 5.61 2.36 -10.69
N LEU A 107 5.48 2.76 -11.97
CA LEU A 107 5.78 4.10 -12.44
C LEU A 107 4.80 5.13 -11.87
N VAL A 108 3.50 4.84 -11.92
CA VAL A 108 2.46 5.69 -11.29
C VAL A 108 2.74 5.84 -9.79
N ASN A 109 3.02 4.72 -9.11
CA ASN A 109 3.32 4.73 -7.68
C ASN A 109 4.52 5.61 -7.34
N ARG A 110 5.60 5.53 -8.14
CA ARG A 110 6.79 6.37 -7.94
C ARG A 110 6.43 7.86 -7.95
N GLY A 111 5.69 8.32 -8.94
CA GLY A 111 5.30 9.74 -9.03
C GLY A 111 4.42 10.19 -7.86
N LEU A 112 3.50 9.33 -7.41
CA LEU A 112 2.67 9.61 -6.24
C LEU A 112 3.50 9.66 -4.94
N LEU A 113 4.43 8.73 -4.75
CA LEU A 113 5.32 8.69 -3.58
C LEU A 113 6.25 9.91 -3.54
N GLU A 114 6.86 10.28 -4.66
CA GLU A 114 7.73 11.46 -4.77
C GLU A 114 6.96 12.74 -4.41
N LYS A 115 5.74 12.91 -4.94
CA LYS A 115 4.90 14.07 -4.61
C LYS A 115 4.48 14.09 -3.13
N ALA A 116 4.16 12.93 -2.55
CA ALA A 116 3.85 12.84 -1.12
C ALA A 116 5.06 13.17 -0.24
N ALA A 117 6.25 12.71 -0.61
CA ALA A 117 7.50 13.01 0.10
C ALA A 117 7.84 14.51 0.07
N GLN A 118 7.48 15.20 -1.01
CA GLN A 118 7.58 16.66 -1.13
C GLN A 118 6.45 17.42 -0.40
N LEU A 119 5.56 16.71 0.30
CA LEU A 119 4.39 17.29 0.96
C LEU A 119 3.47 18.05 -0.01
N GLY A 120 3.42 17.60 -1.27
CA GLY A 120 2.81 18.31 -2.39
C GLY A 120 1.32 18.04 -2.61
N PHE A 121 0.68 17.25 -1.75
CA PHE A 121 -0.77 16.98 -1.83
C PHE A 121 -1.56 17.79 -0.81
N SER A 122 -2.84 18.04 -1.11
CA SER A 122 -3.87 18.25 -0.10
C SER A 122 -4.08 16.97 0.74
N ALA A 123 -4.77 17.06 1.88
CA ALA A 123 -5.06 15.89 2.70
C ALA A 123 -5.89 14.82 1.94
N ILE A 124 -6.86 15.27 1.13
CA ILE A 124 -7.71 14.39 0.32
C ILE A 124 -6.90 13.68 -0.76
N GLU A 125 -6.07 14.42 -1.51
CA GLU A 125 -5.23 13.84 -2.54
C GLU A 125 -4.20 12.87 -1.96
N ALA A 126 -3.61 13.17 -0.79
CA ALA A 126 -2.68 12.27 -0.13
C ALA A 126 -3.36 10.93 0.23
N ASN A 127 -4.58 10.98 0.75
CA ASN A 127 -5.37 9.79 1.07
C ASN A 127 -5.71 8.98 -0.20
N LEU A 128 -6.11 9.64 -1.28
CA LEU A 128 -6.33 8.98 -2.58
C LEU A 128 -5.03 8.37 -3.12
N ALA A 129 -3.92 9.08 -3.04
CA ALA A 129 -2.62 8.58 -3.47
C ALA A 129 -2.23 7.31 -2.71
N LYS A 130 -2.41 7.26 -1.38
CA LYS A 130 -2.17 6.06 -0.58
C LYS A 130 -2.98 4.87 -1.09
N VAL A 131 -4.27 5.08 -1.35
CA VAL A 131 -5.17 4.02 -1.85
C VAL A 131 -4.71 3.53 -3.22
N THR A 132 -4.48 4.45 -4.16
CA THR A 132 -4.00 4.14 -5.51
C THR A 132 -2.68 3.37 -5.50
N ILE A 133 -1.70 3.81 -4.69
CA ILE A 133 -0.40 3.11 -4.57
C ILE A 133 -0.60 1.68 -4.08
N THR A 134 -1.44 1.51 -3.07
CA THR A 134 -1.72 0.20 -2.47
C THR A 134 -2.41 -0.72 -3.46
N ASP A 135 -3.43 -0.24 -4.17
CA ASP A 135 -4.16 -1.03 -5.17
C ASP A 135 -3.26 -1.43 -6.34
N ASN A 136 -2.46 -0.49 -6.87
CA ASN A 136 -1.45 -0.77 -7.89
C ASN A 136 -0.44 -1.84 -7.44
N ALA A 137 0.03 -1.76 -6.19
CA ALA A 137 0.93 -2.75 -5.62
C ALA A 137 0.29 -4.14 -5.54
N ILE A 138 -0.98 -4.23 -5.11
CA ILE A 138 -1.73 -5.49 -5.09
C ILE A 138 -1.87 -6.06 -6.49
N GLN A 139 -2.23 -5.23 -7.49
CA GLN A 139 -2.37 -5.67 -8.87
C GLN A 139 -1.06 -6.17 -9.47
N ALA A 140 0.05 -5.48 -9.19
CA ALA A 140 1.39 -5.89 -9.61
C ALA A 140 1.76 -7.29 -9.07
N VAL A 141 1.59 -7.53 -7.77
CA VAL A 141 1.92 -8.82 -7.16
C VAL A 141 0.96 -9.92 -7.63
N ASN A 142 -0.33 -9.60 -7.80
CA ASN A 142 -1.31 -10.56 -8.30
C ASN A 142 -0.98 -11.00 -9.74
N LEU A 143 -0.62 -10.06 -10.62
CA LEU A 143 -0.21 -10.38 -11.98
C LEU A 143 1.10 -11.17 -12.03
N ALA A 144 2.04 -10.92 -11.10
CA ALA A 144 3.23 -11.75 -10.96
C ALA A 144 2.90 -13.21 -10.59
N LEU A 145 1.90 -13.42 -9.72
CA LEU A 145 1.42 -14.77 -9.39
C LEU A 145 0.77 -15.45 -10.60
N GLU A 146 -0.04 -14.72 -11.36
CA GLU A 146 -0.66 -15.23 -12.59
C GLU A 146 0.41 -15.71 -13.59
N LEU A 147 1.47 -14.92 -13.81
CA LEU A 147 2.55 -15.25 -14.74
C LEU A 147 3.40 -16.45 -14.33
N THR A 148 3.51 -16.72 -13.03
CA THR A 148 4.38 -17.78 -12.49
C THR A 148 3.63 -19.09 -12.22
N GLY A 149 2.29 -19.03 -12.14
CA GLY A 149 1.43 -20.17 -11.86
C GLY A 149 1.81 -20.86 -10.55
N ASN A 150 1.86 -22.20 -10.55
CA ASN A 150 2.13 -22.99 -9.36
C ASN A 150 3.49 -22.65 -8.69
N HIS A 151 4.47 -22.14 -9.45
CA HIS A 151 5.76 -21.76 -8.88
C HIS A 151 5.63 -20.53 -7.96
N GLY A 152 4.78 -19.56 -8.30
CA GLY A 152 4.55 -18.38 -7.46
C GLY A 152 3.82 -18.71 -6.15
N LEU A 153 3.02 -19.77 -6.13
CA LEU A 153 2.28 -20.23 -4.95
C LEU A 153 3.11 -21.11 -4.00
N SER A 154 4.25 -21.63 -4.49
CA SER A 154 5.15 -22.43 -3.68
C SER A 154 5.83 -21.60 -2.60
N ARG A 155 5.87 -22.14 -1.36
CA ARG A 155 6.60 -21.53 -0.23
C ARG A 155 8.13 -21.55 -0.39
N GLN A 156 8.65 -22.23 -1.41
CA GLN A 156 10.06 -22.17 -1.76
C GLN A 156 10.40 -20.89 -2.52
N ASN A 157 9.39 -20.18 -3.03
CA ASN A 157 9.53 -18.88 -3.70
C ASN A 157 8.95 -17.75 -2.83
N PRO A 158 9.48 -16.52 -2.93
CA PRO A 158 9.07 -15.42 -2.06
C PRO A 158 7.70 -14.82 -2.43
N LEU A 159 7.15 -15.16 -3.60
CA LEU A 159 6.01 -14.45 -4.18
C LEU A 159 4.71 -14.63 -3.39
N GLU A 160 4.45 -15.82 -2.85
CA GLU A 160 3.31 -16.07 -1.96
C GLU A 160 3.36 -15.17 -0.70
N ARG A 161 4.56 -14.95 -0.16
CA ARG A 161 4.78 -14.06 0.99
C ARG A 161 4.54 -12.60 0.61
N HIS A 162 5.04 -12.17 -0.55
CA HIS A 162 4.77 -10.82 -1.05
C HIS A 162 3.27 -10.59 -1.24
N TYR A 163 2.54 -11.58 -1.77
CA TYR A 163 1.09 -11.49 -1.94
C TYR A 163 0.35 -11.37 -0.61
N ARG A 164 0.64 -12.23 0.36
CA ARG A 164 0.04 -12.13 1.70
C ARG A 164 0.33 -10.78 2.34
N ASN A 165 1.57 -10.29 2.23
CA ASN A 165 1.98 -9.01 2.83
C ASN A 165 1.32 -7.81 2.14
N VAL A 166 1.23 -7.78 0.82
CA VAL A 166 0.68 -6.62 0.10
C VAL A 166 -0.82 -6.43 0.37
N LEU A 167 -1.57 -7.53 0.60
CA LEU A 167 -2.98 -7.47 0.94
C LEU A 167 -3.26 -6.75 2.27
N CYS A 168 -2.30 -6.74 3.20
CA CYS A 168 -2.42 -6.00 4.46
C CYS A 168 -2.58 -4.48 4.25
N GLY A 169 -2.20 -3.94 3.08
CA GLY A 169 -2.36 -2.52 2.79
C GLY A 169 -3.80 -2.03 2.74
N ARG A 170 -4.76 -2.92 2.50
CA ARG A 170 -6.19 -2.57 2.45
C ARG A 170 -6.75 -2.14 3.80
N VAL A 171 -6.24 -2.68 4.90
CA VAL A 171 -6.76 -2.41 6.25
C VAL A 171 -6.00 -1.30 6.97
N HIS A 172 -4.84 -0.90 6.46
CA HIS A 172 -4.10 0.23 7.00
C HIS A 172 -4.79 1.54 6.60
N THR A 173 -5.02 2.42 7.57
CA THR A 173 -5.67 3.72 7.36
C THR A 173 -4.88 4.60 6.37
N PRO A 174 -5.56 5.48 5.60
CA PRO A 174 -6.99 5.43 5.33
C PRO A 174 -7.35 4.18 4.51
N GLN A 175 -8.47 3.55 4.88
CA GLN A 175 -9.13 2.55 4.05
C GLN A 175 -9.77 3.21 2.81
N SER A 176 -9.96 2.43 1.76
CA SER A 176 -10.41 2.93 0.45
C SER A 176 -11.79 3.58 0.52
N ASP A 177 -12.73 2.98 1.25
CA ASP A 177 -14.08 3.50 1.47
C ASP A 177 -14.08 4.91 2.07
N SER A 178 -13.26 5.12 3.10
CA SER A 178 -13.13 6.39 3.81
C SER A 178 -12.48 7.45 2.93
N ALA A 179 -11.42 7.09 2.21
CA ALA A 179 -10.74 8.00 1.28
C ALA A 179 -11.64 8.41 0.11
N TRP A 180 -12.34 7.46 -0.51
CA TRP A 180 -13.25 7.72 -1.62
C TRP A 180 -14.47 8.52 -1.18
N LEU A 181 -15.05 8.22 -0.01
CA LEU A 181 -16.15 9.00 0.55
C LEU A 181 -15.74 10.44 0.81
N ALA A 182 -14.56 10.67 1.41
CA ALA A 182 -14.05 12.01 1.66
C ALA A 182 -13.83 12.79 0.35
N ALA A 183 -13.20 12.16 -0.64
CA ALA A 183 -13.00 12.76 -1.96
C ALA A 183 -14.33 13.06 -2.68
N GLY A 184 -15.29 12.14 -2.62
CA GLY A 184 -16.62 12.31 -3.20
C GLY A 184 -17.39 13.46 -2.55
N LYS A 185 -17.42 13.52 -1.21
CA LYS A 185 -18.04 14.64 -0.48
C LYS A 185 -17.41 15.97 -0.88
N HIS A 186 -16.08 16.04 -0.94
CA HIS A 186 -15.37 17.25 -1.31
C HIS A 186 -15.69 17.71 -2.75
N ALA A 187 -15.81 16.77 -3.69
CA ALA A 187 -16.15 17.08 -5.08
C ALA A 187 -17.52 17.78 -5.21
N PHE A 188 -18.48 17.46 -4.32
CA PHE A 188 -19.81 18.08 -4.31
C PHE A 188 -19.91 19.33 -3.41
N GLN A 189 -18.90 19.63 -2.60
CA GLN A 189 -18.87 20.83 -1.77
C GLN A 189 -18.54 22.11 -2.57
N LYS A 190 -18.11 21.99 -3.84
CA LYS A 190 -17.91 23.13 -4.75
C LYS A 190 -19.03 23.23 -5.80
N LYS A 191 -20.19 23.73 -5.39
CA LYS A 191 -21.12 24.56 -6.19
C LYS A 191 -21.95 25.43 -5.24
N GLY A 192 -21.34 26.49 -4.74
CA GLY A 192 -21.96 27.56 -3.95
C GLY A 192 -21.04 28.77 -3.96
#